data_AF-A0AB74TTT2-F1
#
_entry.id   AF-A0AB74TTT2-F1
#
_cell.length_a   1.000
_cell.length_b   1.000
_cell.length_c   1.000
_cell.angle_alpha   90.00
_cell.angle_beta   90.00
_cell.angle_gamma   90.00
#
_symmetry.space_group_name_H-M   'P 1'
#
loop_
_entity.id
_entity.type
_entity.pdbx_description
1 polymer ?
#
loop_
_entity_poly.entity_id
_entity_poly.type
_entity_poly.pdbx_seq_one_letter_code
_entity_poly.pdbx_strand_id
1 'polypeptide(L)'
;MPLINRLYKEFVAFIIYMCVLTVGIRVGVQVFDNHLVDSLYYIFVTISSALLFVYSTYCLFNLVYSRKYYFLYSLKYGPDQIVMMLAMVLVVVNYLYYLMYTDYTITTVLELTMKLLSVTTYFVSTATILLLCKGIKLERVSENISIGMILSHLVILVLLYMHYFEDKIGEIIFGIVPLEKIHTIYLSIVPIAIVEIGDQFIVAQNVSIAINIIFVLVSIILYPTAIRIKKDW
;
A
#
# COMPACT_ATOMS: atom_id res chain seq x y z
N MET A 1 20.87 -3.01 -12.72
CA MET A 1 21.06 -3.51 -11.33
C MET A 1 21.63 -2.49 -10.33
N PRO A 2 22.60 -1.60 -10.65
CA PRO A 2 23.16 -0.67 -9.64
C PRO A 2 22.13 0.32 -9.07
N LEU A 3 21.20 0.79 -9.91
CA LEU A 3 20.12 1.70 -9.54
C LEU A 3 19.17 1.09 -8.50
N ILE A 4 18.69 -0.12 -8.79
CA ILE A 4 17.81 -0.87 -7.89
C ILE A 4 18.51 -1.11 -6.57
N ASN A 5 19.77 -1.54 -6.56
CA ASN A 5 20.53 -1.72 -5.31
C ASN A 5 20.70 -0.44 -4.50
N ARG A 6 20.80 0.73 -5.15
CA ARG A 6 20.99 2.02 -4.47
C ARG A 6 19.68 2.56 -3.88
N LEU A 7 18.61 2.54 -4.68
CA LEU A 7 17.25 2.81 -4.21
C LEU A 7 16.89 1.87 -3.05
N TYR A 8 17.15 0.58 -3.23
CA TYR A 8 16.96 -0.42 -2.20
C TYR A 8 17.72 -0.05 -0.93
N LYS A 9 19.03 0.20 -0.98
CA LYS A 9 19.81 0.53 0.25
C LYS A 9 19.33 1.75 1.02
N GLU A 10 18.93 2.84 0.35
CA GLU A 10 18.48 4.06 1.03
C GLU A 10 17.13 3.88 1.73
N PHE A 11 16.19 3.17 1.10
CA PHE A 11 14.86 2.98 1.67
C PHE A 11 14.80 1.77 2.61
N VAL A 12 15.58 0.72 2.35
CA VAL A 12 15.52 -0.54 3.09
C VAL A 12 16.11 -0.45 4.50
N ALA A 13 16.98 0.50 4.81
CA ALA A 13 17.53 0.63 6.16
C ALA A 13 16.44 0.88 7.23
N PHE A 14 15.52 1.81 6.97
CA PHE A 14 14.37 2.09 7.86
C PHE A 14 13.42 0.88 7.96
N ILE A 15 13.25 0.18 6.84
CA ILE A 15 12.39 -1.02 6.75
C ILE A 15 13.00 -2.20 7.51
N ILE A 16 14.30 -2.47 7.37
CA ILE A 16 15.00 -3.51 8.13
C ILE A 16 14.86 -3.23 9.62
N TYR A 17 15.03 -1.96 10.02
CA TYR A 17 14.85 -1.58 11.42
C TYR A 17 13.45 -1.94 11.93
N MET A 18 12.40 -1.58 11.18
CA MET A 18 11.02 -1.95 11.53
C MET A 18 10.82 -3.47 11.54
N CYS A 19 11.29 -4.20 10.52
CA CYS A 19 11.18 -5.66 10.45
C CYS A 19 11.85 -6.37 11.64
N VAL A 20 13.08 -5.98 11.99
CA VAL A 20 13.82 -6.56 13.12
C VAL A 20 13.07 -6.33 14.43
N LEU A 21 12.51 -5.12 14.62
CA LEU A 21 11.75 -4.79 15.81
C LEU A 21 10.45 -5.59 15.90
N THR A 22 9.72 -5.75 14.78
CA THR A 22 8.51 -6.58 14.71
C THR A 22 8.79 -8.05 15.03
N VAL A 23 9.85 -8.62 14.46
CA VAL A 23 10.27 -10.00 14.76
C VAL A 23 10.65 -10.15 16.23
N GLY A 24 11.38 -9.18 16.79
CA GLY A 24 11.76 -9.18 18.21
C GLY A 24 10.54 -9.20 19.14
N ILE A 25 9.52 -8.37 18.87
CA ILE A 25 8.29 -8.35 19.67
C ILE A 25 7.48 -9.63 19.46
N ARG A 26 7.41 -10.17 18.23
CA ARG A 26 6.71 -11.43 17.94
C ARG A 26 7.29 -12.62 18.71
N VAL A 27 8.62 -12.69 18.82
CA VAL A 27 9.28 -13.69 19.67
C VAL A 27 8.94 -13.46 21.14
N GLY A 28 8.91 -12.21 21.60
CA GLY A 28 8.46 -11.87 22.95
C GLY A 28 7.04 -12.37 23.27
N VAL A 29 6.09 -12.14 22.37
CA VAL A 29 4.72 -12.67 22.46
C VAL A 29 4.72 -14.19 22.67
N GLN A 30 5.45 -14.92 21.83
CA GLN A 30 5.51 -16.39 21.88
C GLN A 30 6.14 -16.94 23.16
N VAL A 31 7.00 -16.16 23.82
CA VAL A 31 7.73 -16.60 25.03
C VAL A 31 6.97 -16.28 26.32
N PHE A 32 6.28 -15.14 26.38
CA PHE A 32 5.70 -14.63 27.63
C PHE A 32 4.21 -14.94 27.83
N ASP A 33 3.50 -15.44 26.81
CA ASP A 33 2.09 -15.87 26.83
C ASP A 33 1.20 -14.99 27.72
N ASN A 34 1.17 -13.69 27.40
CA ASN A 34 0.55 -12.65 28.23
C ASN A 34 -0.28 -11.70 27.37
N HIS A 35 -1.57 -11.58 27.70
CA HIS A 35 -2.52 -10.72 27.00
C HIS A 35 -2.09 -9.25 26.84
N LEU A 36 -1.30 -8.71 27.78
CA LEU A 36 -0.74 -7.36 27.65
C LEU A 36 0.31 -7.28 26.54
N VAL A 37 1.15 -8.33 26.40
CA VAL A 37 2.20 -8.41 25.39
C VAL A 37 1.57 -8.61 24.00
N ASP A 38 0.51 -9.40 23.89
CA ASP A 38 -0.28 -9.55 22.66
C ASP A 38 -0.89 -8.23 22.21
N SER A 39 -1.55 -7.52 23.12
CA SER A 39 -2.20 -6.24 22.83
C SER A 39 -1.17 -5.20 22.36
N LEU A 40 -0.01 -5.12 23.04
CA LEU A 40 1.09 -4.25 22.66
C LEU A 40 1.66 -4.61 21.29
N TYR A 41 1.78 -5.90 20.96
CA TYR A 41 2.21 -6.36 19.65
C TYR A 41 1.26 -5.90 18.54
N TYR A 42 -0.05 -6.09 18.69
CA TYR A 42 -1.02 -5.66 17.66
C TYR A 42 -1.08 -4.13 17.49
N ILE A 43 -0.99 -3.37 18.58
CA ILE A 43 -0.87 -1.90 18.52
C ILE A 43 0.40 -1.51 17.76
N PHE A 44 1.53 -2.12 18.10
CA PHE A 44 2.81 -1.85 17.46
C PHE A 44 2.76 -2.17 15.96
N VAL A 45 2.27 -3.35 15.57
CA VAL A 45 2.11 -3.77 14.16
C VAL A 45 1.25 -2.78 13.39
N THR A 46 0.17 -2.30 13.99
CA THR A 46 -0.73 -1.31 13.37
C THR A 46 -0.02 0.02 13.12
N ILE A 47 0.63 0.58 14.15
CA ILE A 47 1.35 1.86 14.06
C ILE A 47 2.50 1.76 13.05
N SER A 48 3.32 0.72 13.17
CA SER A 48 4.48 0.50 12.30
C SER A 48 4.06 0.26 10.85
N SER A 49 2.99 -0.49 10.59
CA SER A 49 2.46 -0.66 9.24
C SER A 49 1.96 0.66 8.67
N ALA A 50 1.25 1.48 9.45
CA ALA A 50 0.80 2.79 9.01
C ALA A 50 1.97 3.74 8.71
N LEU A 51 2.97 3.80 9.61
CA LEU A 51 4.18 4.59 9.41
C LEU A 51 4.96 4.14 8.17
N LEU A 52 5.06 2.83 7.93
CA LEU A 52 5.72 2.29 6.76
C LEU A 52 5.02 2.71 5.47
N PHE A 53 3.68 2.65 5.44
CA PHE A 53 2.91 3.13 4.29
C PHE A 53 3.12 4.63 4.06
N VAL A 54 2.98 5.47 5.10
CA VAL A 54 3.18 6.92 5.00
C VAL A 54 4.59 7.24 4.52
N TYR A 55 5.61 6.59 5.10
CA TYR A 55 7.00 6.77 4.69
C TYR A 55 7.23 6.34 3.24
N SER A 56 6.67 5.20 2.82
CA SER A 56 6.77 4.71 1.44
C SER A 56 6.15 5.68 0.44
N THR A 57 4.95 6.19 0.75
CA THR A 57 4.26 7.21 -0.06
C THR A 57 5.05 8.51 -0.12
N TYR A 58 5.59 8.95 1.01
CA TYR A 58 6.46 10.13 1.07
C TYR A 58 7.72 9.96 0.20
N CYS A 59 8.34 8.78 0.20
CA CYS A 59 9.52 8.51 -0.64
C CYS A 59 9.19 8.62 -2.13
N LEU A 60 8.04 8.08 -2.55
CA LEU A 60 7.57 8.17 -3.93
C LEU A 60 7.23 9.62 -4.33
N PHE A 61 6.55 10.36 -3.45
CA PHE A 61 6.25 11.78 -3.64
C PHE A 61 7.52 12.63 -3.77
N ASN A 62 8.46 12.44 -2.83
CA ASN A 62 9.72 13.15 -2.80
C ASN A 62 10.59 12.83 -4.03
N LEU A 63 10.53 11.61 -4.59
CA LEU A 63 11.20 11.29 -5.85
C LEU A 63 10.68 12.15 -7.02
N VAL A 64 9.36 12.38 -7.09
CA VAL A 64 8.72 13.12 -8.21
C VAL A 64 8.88 14.64 -8.06
N TYR A 65 8.79 15.16 -6.83
CA TYR A 65 8.76 16.59 -6.58
C TYR A 65 10.08 17.18 -6.06
N SER A 66 11.01 16.37 -5.57
CA SER A 66 12.31 16.87 -5.11
C SER A 66 13.43 16.62 -6.11
N ARG A 67 14.37 17.57 -6.15
CA ARG A 67 15.60 17.43 -6.94
C ARG A 67 16.64 16.51 -6.29
N LYS A 68 16.38 16.01 -5.08
CA LYS A 68 17.33 15.24 -4.27
C LYS A 68 17.84 13.97 -4.98
N TYR A 69 17.10 13.46 -5.95
CA TYR A 69 17.43 12.26 -6.71
C TYR A 69 17.66 12.50 -8.21
N TYR A 70 17.99 13.75 -8.63
CA TYR A 70 18.25 14.08 -10.04
C TYR A 70 19.34 13.20 -10.67
N PHE A 71 20.31 12.76 -9.88
CA PHE A 71 21.35 11.82 -10.30
C PHE A 71 20.80 10.45 -10.75
N LEU A 72 19.63 10.02 -10.27
CA LEU A 72 19.01 8.78 -10.73
C LEU A 72 18.50 8.92 -12.18
N TYR A 73 18.13 10.14 -12.59
CA TYR A 73 17.72 10.47 -13.96
C TYR A 73 18.90 10.59 -14.95
N SER A 74 20.16 10.58 -14.48
CA SER A 74 21.34 10.52 -15.36
C SER A 74 21.70 9.10 -15.81
N LEU A 75 20.94 8.09 -15.36
CA LEU A 75 21.05 6.73 -15.88
C LEU A 75 20.20 6.60 -17.16
N LYS A 76 20.45 5.56 -17.98
CA LYS A 76 19.73 5.29 -19.25
C LYS A 76 18.18 5.17 -19.14
N TYR A 77 17.59 5.37 -17.97
CA TYR A 77 16.18 5.17 -17.68
C TYR A 77 15.43 6.49 -17.65
N GLY A 78 14.23 6.51 -18.24
CA GLY A 78 13.34 7.66 -18.19
C GLY A 78 12.84 7.92 -16.76
N PRO A 79 12.50 9.17 -16.41
CA PRO A 79 12.01 9.49 -15.07
C PRO A 79 10.77 8.71 -14.62
N ASP A 80 9.89 8.35 -15.56
CA ASP A 80 8.69 7.53 -15.34
C ASP A 80 9.05 6.10 -14.96
N GLN A 81 10.04 5.52 -15.65
CA GLN A 81 10.53 4.18 -15.36
C GLN A 81 11.13 4.10 -13.96
N ILE A 82 11.85 5.14 -13.52
CA ILE A 82 12.45 5.19 -12.19
C ILE A 82 11.37 5.28 -11.10
N VAL A 83 10.33 6.09 -11.32
CA VAL A 83 9.18 6.20 -10.40
C VAL A 83 8.44 4.85 -10.29
N MET A 84 8.18 4.20 -11.42
CA MET A 84 7.53 2.87 -11.43
C MET A 84 8.42 1.79 -10.79
N MET A 85 9.73 1.81 -11.02
CA MET A 85 10.66 0.90 -10.34
C MET A 85 10.64 1.10 -8.83
N LEU A 86 10.67 2.35 -8.35
CA LEU A 86 10.57 2.63 -6.92
C LEU A 86 9.22 2.15 -6.37
N ALA A 87 8.10 2.42 -7.06
CA ALA A 87 6.79 1.93 -6.66
C ALA A 87 6.78 0.40 -6.47
N MET A 88 7.36 -0.36 -7.41
CA MET A 88 7.47 -1.81 -7.28
C MET A 88 8.37 -2.26 -6.13
N VAL A 89 9.48 -1.56 -5.87
CA VAL A 89 10.31 -1.82 -4.68
C VAL A 89 9.50 -1.61 -3.41
N LEU A 90 8.70 -0.54 -3.34
CA LEU A 90 7.84 -0.26 -2.19
C LEU A 90 6.72 -1.30 -2.03
N VAL A 91 6.17 -1.84 -3.12
CA VAL A 91 5.22 -2.97 -3.08
C VAL A 91 5.86 -4.18 -2.41
N VAL A 92 7.02 -4.61 -2.92
CA VAL A 92 7.74 -5.77 -2.38
C VAL A 92 8.03 -5.57 -0.90
N VAL A 93 8.50 -4.39 -0.52
CA VAL A 93 8.84 -4.09 0.86
C VAL A 93 7.63 -4.12 1.79
N ASN A 94 6.54 -3.43 1.44
CA ASN A 94 5.33 -3.41 2.28
C ASN A 94 4.70 -4.80 2.37
N TYR A 95 4.79 -5.60 1.31
CA TYR A 95 4.33 -6.98 1.32
C TYR A 95 5.20 -7.89 2.18
N LEU A 96 6.53 -7.78 2.10
CA LEU A 96 7.44 -8.50 2.99
C LEU A 96 7.19 -8.13 4.46
N TYR A 97 6.94 -6.85 4.75
CA TYR A 97 6.61 -6.41 6.10
C TYR A 97 5.31 -7.06 6.60
N TYR A 98 4.27 -7.13 5.75
CA TYR A 98 3.04 -7.85 6.05
C TYR A 98 3.29 -9.31 6.43
N LEU A 99 4.04 -10.03 5.59
CA LEU A 99 4.39 -11.44 5.84
C LEU A 99 5.09 -11.67 7.19
N MET A 100 5.85 -10.69 7.69
CA MET A 100 6.54 -10.81 8.98
C MET A 100 5.61 -10.84 10.19
N TYR A 101 4.43 -10.22 10.10
CA TYR A 101 3.45 -10.20 11.20
C TYR A 101 2.21 -11.05 10.94
N THR A 102 2.05 -11.60 9.73
CA THR A 102 0.96 -12.51 9.40
C THR A 102 1.02 -13.81 10.22
N ASP A 103 -0.14 -14.26 10.68
CA ASP A 103 -0.32 -15.59 11.24
C ASP A 103 -0.70 -16.59 10.14
N TYR A 104 0.27 -17.41 9.73
CA TYR A 104 0.09 -18.41 8.67
C TYR A 104 -0.83 -19.58 9.06
N THR A 105 -1.19 -19.72 10.34
CA THR A 105 -2.15 -20.76 10.76
C THR A 105 -3.59 -20.39 10.44
N ILE A 106 -3.88 -19.08 10.34
CA ILE A 106 -5.23 -18.55 10.13
C ILE A 106 -5.37 -17.95 8.72
N THR A 107 -4.32 -17.33 8.19
CA THR A 107 -4.38 -16.60 6.91
C THR A 107 -4.35 -17.54 5.70
N THR A 108 -5.35 -17.40 4.83
CA THR A 108 -5.45 -18.17 3.59
C THR A 108 -4.51 -17.64 2.48
N VAL A 109 -4.14 -18.49 1.52
CA VAL A 109 -3.37 -18.07 0.32
C VAL A 109 -4.08 -16.97 -0.45
N LEU A 110 -5.42 -16.99 -0.46
CA LEU A 110 -6.24 -15.98 -1.09
C LEU A 110 -6.06 -14.61 -0.40
N GLU A 111 -6.07 -14.55 0.93
CA GLU A 111 -5.81 -13.32 1.69
C GLU A 111 -4.41 -12.74 1.46
N LEU A 112 -3.39 -13.60 1.39
CA LEU A 112 -2.03 -13.17 1.03
C LEU A 112 -2.02 -12.53 -0.37
N THR A 113 -2.70 -13.16 -1.33
CA THR A 113 -2.79 -12.66 -2.71
C THR A 113 -3.58 -11.35 -2.78
N MET A 114 -4.67 -11.23 -2.03
CA MET A 114 -5.44 -9.98 -1.93
C MET A 114 -4.60 -8.85 -1.36
N LYS A 115 -3.81 -9.11 -0.31
CA LYS A 115 -2.91 -8.09 0.25
C LYS A 115 -1.87 -7.63 -0.76
N LEU A 116 -1.24 -8.57 -1.48
CA LEU A 116 -0.27 -8.23 -2.53
C LEU A 116 -0.93 -7.37 -3.62
N LEU A 117 -2.11 -7.77 -4.08
CA LEU A 117 -2.87 -7.04 -5.09
C LEU A 117 -3.21 -5.63 -4.59
N SER A 118 -3.70 -5.49 -3.36
CA SER A 118 -4.11 -4.19 -2.80
C SER A 118 -2.92 -3.22 -2.64
N VAL A 119 -1.78 -3.71 -2.16
CA VAL A 119 -0.54 -2.92 -2.06
C VAL A 119 -0.04 -2.52 -3.44
N THR A 120 -0.14 -3.42 -4.42
CA THR A 120 0.21 -3.13 -5.82
C THR A 120 -0.70 -2.06 -6.39
N THR A 121 -2.03 -2.19 -6.22
CA THR A 121 -3.02 -1.20 -6.67
C THR A 121 -2.69 0.17 -6.13
N TYR A 122 -2.37 0.29 -4.83
CA TYR A 122 -2.03 1.57 -4.21
C TYR A 122 -0.79 2.23 -4.80
N PHE A 123 0.35 1.53 -4.84
CA PHE A 123 1.61 2.15 -5.25
C PHE A 123 1.64 2.41 -6.76
N VAL A 124 1.00 1.56 -7.57
CA VAL A 124 0.86 1.80 -9.02
C VAL A 124 -0.07 2.98 -9.28
N SER A 125 -1.22 3.08 -8.62
CA SER A 125 -2.13 4.21 -8.80
C SER A 125 -1.49 5.52 -8.32
N THR A 126 -0.83 5.49 -7.17
CA THR A 126 -0.10 6.65 -6.62
C THR A 126 0.99 7.12 -7.57
N ALA A 127 1.81 6.20 -8.10
CA ALA A 127 2.84 6.53 -9.09
C ALA A 127 2.23 7.18 -10.33
N THR A 128 1.16 6.60 -10.88
CA THR A 128 0.47 7.16 -12.06
C THR A 128 -0.12 8.55 -11.78
N ILE A 129 -0.77 8.76 -10.63
CA ILE A 129 -1.32 10.05 -10.21
C ILE A 129 -0.21 11.10 -10.13
N LEU A 130 0.90 10.79 -9.46
CA LEU A 130 2.04 11.71 -9.33
C LEU A 130 2.62 12.09 -10.69
N LEU A 131 2.79 11.12 -11.59
CA LEU A 131 3.29 11.36 -12.94
C LEU A 131 2.34 12.24 -13.77
N LEU A 132 1.02 12.01 -13.68
CA LEU A 132 0.00 12.84 -14.35
C LEU A 132 0.03 14.29 -13.83
N CYS A 133 0.02 14.46 -12.50
CA CYS A 133 -0.02 15.78 -11.88
C CYS A 133 1.27 16.57 -12.13
N LYS A 134 2.44 15.92 -12.15
CA LYS A 134 3.72 16.59 -12.42
C LYS A 134 3.78 17.24 -13.81
N GLY A 135 2.91 16.86 -14.74
CA GLY A 135 2.71 17.53 -16.02
C GLY A 135 2.14 18.96 -15.92
N ILE A 136 1.67 19.40 -14.75
CA ILE A 136 1.12 20.73 -14.51
C ILE A 136 2.27 21.73 -14.30
N LYS A 137 2.26 22.84 -15.06
CA LYS A 137 3.34 23.84 -15.07
C LYS A 137 3.69 24.45 -13.71
N LEU A 138 2.71 24.59 -12.81
CA LEU A 138 2.91 25.25 -11.52
C LEU A 138 3.12 24.20 -10.42
N GLU A 139 4.35 24.07 -9.95
CA GLU A 139 4.79 22.98 -9.06
C GLU A 139 3.96 22.86 -7.77
N ARG A 140 3.70 23.96 -7.06
CA ARG A 140 2.86 23.94 -5.85
C ARG A 140 1.42 23.48 -6.10
N VAL A 141 0.84 23.84 -7.24
CA VAL A 141 -0.52 23.43 -7.62
C VAL A 141 -0.52 21.95 -8.00
N SER A 142 0.51 21.50 -8.73
CA SER A 142 0.73 20.09 -9.05
C SER A 142 0.79 19.23 -7.80
N GLU A 143 1.60 19.63 -6.81
CA GLU A 143 1.75 18.95 -5.52
C GLU A 143 0.40 18.80 -4.80
N ASN A 144 -0.32 19.90 -4.61
CA ASN A 144 -1.60 19.90 -3.90
C ASN A 144 -2.66 19.05 -4.62
N ILE A 145 -2.74 19.14 -5.95
CA ILE A 145 -3.67 18.32 -6.74
C ILE A 145 -3.31 16.83 -6.59
N SER A 146 -2.03 16.48 -6.63
CA SER A 146 -1.59 15.09 -6.49
C SER A 146 -1.97 14.50 -5.13
N ILE A 147 -1.77 15.26 -4.04
CA ILE A 147 -2.17 14.86 -2.68
C ILE A 147 -3.70 14.69 -2.62
N GLY A 148 -4.45 15.66 -3.15
CA GLY A 148 -5.91 15.59 -3.20
C GLY A 148 -6.41 14.36 -3.96
N MET A 149 -5.80 14.03 -5.10
CA MET A 149 -6.15 12.85 -5.90
C MET A 149 -5.81 11.53 -5.19
N ILE A 150 -4.66 11.44 -4.51
CA ILE A 150 -4.28 10.25 -3.72
C ILE A 150 -5.26 10.03 -2.56
N LEU A 151 -5.60 11.10 -1.82
CA LEU A 151 -6.58 11.03 -0.73
C LEU A 151 -7.97 10.65 -1.25
N SER A 152 -8.41 11.27 -2.35
CA SER A 152 -9.70 10.96 -2.98
C SER A 152 -9.74 9.51 -3.46
N HIS A 153 -8.65 8.99 -4.02
CA HIS A 153 -8.55 7.59 -4.44
C HIS A 153 -8.78 6.62 -3.26
N LEU A 154 -8.17 6.89 -2.10
CA LEU A 154 -8.38 6.08 -0.89
C LEU A 154 -9.83 6.15 -0.39
N VAL A 155 -10.42 7.33 -0.35
CA VAL A 155 -11.79 7.54 0.13
C VAL A 155 -12.82 6.90 -0.82
N ILE A 156 -12.69 7.12 -2.13
CA ILE A 156 -13.62 6.58 -3.14
C ILE A 156 -13.63 5.05 -3.11
N LEU A 157 -12.47 4.42 -2.94
CA LEU A 157 -12.37 2.96 -2.83
C LEU A 157 -13.20 2.42 -1.67
N VAL A 158 -13.08 3.05 -0.50
CA VAL A 158 -13.84 2.68 0.70
C VAL A 158 -15.33 2.93 0.47
N LEU A 159 -15.71 4.09 -0.04
CA LEU A 159 -17.11 4.44 -0.28
C LEU A 159 -17.80 3.50 -1.27
N LEU A 160 -17.13 3.16 -2.38
CA LEU A 160 -17.67 2.22 -3.37
C LEU A 160 -17.93 0.84 -2.77
N TYR A 161 -17.04 0.39 -1.88
CA TYR A 161 -17.19 -0.89 -1.21
C TYR A 161 -18.31 -0.87 -0.17
N MET A 162 -18.35 0.17 0.67
CA MET A 162 -19.43 0.37 1.65
C MET A 162 -20.78 0.40 0.95
N HIS A 163 -20.91 1.15 -0.14
CA HIS A 163 -22.16 1.24 -0.90
C HIS A 163 -22.60 -0.12 -1.48
N TYR A 164 -21.67 -0.97 -1.92
CA TYR A 164 -22.02 -2.28 -2.47
C TYR A 164 -22.46 -3.28 -1.39
N PHE A 165 -21.96 -3.13 -0.16
CA PHE A 165 -22.15 -4.07 0.94
C PHE A 165 -23.03 -3.57 2.09
N GLU A 166 -23.56 -2.34 1.99
CA GLU A 166 -24.44 -1.71 2.98
C GLU A 166 -25.59 -2.63 3.41
N ASP A 167 -26.16 -3.37 2.47
CA ASP A 167 -27.29 -4.30 2.71
C ASP A 167 -26.89 -5.78 2.83
N LYS A 168 -25.58 -6.09 2.74
CA LYS A 168 -25.09 -7.47 2.50
C LYS A 168 -24.04 -7.96 3.50
N ILE A 169 -23.52 -7.10 4.36
CA ILE A 169 -22.54 -7.45 5.40
C ILE A 169 -23.05 -6.88 6.73
N GLY A 170 -22.73 -7.55 7.84
CA GLY A 170 -22.99 -7.04 9.19
C GLY A 170 -22.11 -5.84 9.53
N GLU A 171 -21.80 -5.63 10.81
CA GLU A 171 -20.99 -4.48 11.23
C GLU A 171 -19.62 -4.45 10.51
N ILE A 172 -19.33 -3.32 9.86
CA ILE A 172 -18.05 -3.05 9.19
C ILE A 172 -17.16 -2.28 10.16
N ILE A 173 -15.99 -2.83 10.46
CA ILE A 173 -15.00 -2.21 11.34
C ILE A 173 -13.80 -1.77 10.52
N PHE A 174 -13.42 -0.49 10.60
CA PHE A 174 -12.18 -0.02 10.00
C PHE A 174 -10.98 -0.46 10.86
N GLY A 175 -10.03 -1.17 10.26
CA GLY A 175 -8.84 -1.65 10.96
C GLY A 175 -8.60 -3.16 10.84
N ILE A 176 -7.62 -3.65 11.60
CA ILE A 176 -7.32 -5.07 11.75
C ILE A 176 -7.83 -5.47 13.13
N VAL A 177 -8.68 -6.49 13.22
CA VAL A 177 -9.17 -6.99 14.51
C VAL A 177 -8.73 -8.45 14.66
N PRO A 178 -7.97 -8.82 15.71
CA PRO A 178 -7.51 -10.18 15.92
C PRO A 178 -8.57 -10.97 16.69
N LEU A 179 -9.64 -11.37 16.00
CA LEU A 179 -10.68 -12.23 16.57
C LEU A 179 -10.95 -13.40 15.61
N GLU A 180 -11.12 -14.62 16.12
CA GLU A 180 -11.32 -15.88 15.37
C GLU A 180 -12.49 -15.88 14.37
N LYS A 181 -13.29 -14.81 14.31
CA LYS A 181 -14.45 -14.63 13.40
C LYS A 181 -14.42 -13.31 12.64
N ILE A 182 -13.31 -12.58 12.68
CA ILE A 182 -13.16 -11.30 11.98
C ILE A 182 -12.03 -11.43 10.98
N HIS A 183 -12.39 -11.39 9.71
CA HIS A 183 -11.45 -11.43 8.60
C HIS A 183 -11.19 -10.02 8.07
N THR A 184 -9.96 -9.75 7.65
CA THR A 184 -9.61 -8.45 7.08
C THR A 184 -9.65 -8.51 5.56
N ILE A 185 -10.48 -7.67 4.95
CA ILE A 185 -10.51 -7.42 3.51
C ILE A 185 -9.71 -6.16 3.22
N TYR A 186 -8.82 -6.23 2.22
CA TYR A 186 -7.96 -5.12 1.85
C TYR A 186 -8.46 -4.45 0.56
N LEU A 187 -8.93 -3.21 0.65
CA LEU A 187 -9.25 -2.37 -0.50
C LEU A 187 -8.14 -1.36 -0.67
N SER A 188 -7.23 -1.60 -1.62
CA SER A 188 -5.93 -0.92 -1.57
C SER A 188 -5.31 -1.09 -0.17
N ILE A 189 -4.52 -0.15 0.32
CA ILE A 189 -3.89 -0.23 1.64
C ILE A 189 -4.87 -0.12 2.83
N VAL A 190 -6.16 0.17 2.60
CA VAL A 190 -7.16 0.33 3.67
C VAL A 190 -7.63 -1.05 4.15
N PRO A 191 -7.31 -1.47 5.38
CA PRO A 191 -7.87 -2.68 5.96
C PRO A 191 -9.31 -2.42 6.42
N ILE A 192 -10.21 -3.29 5.98
CA ILE A 192 -11.59 -3.34 6.46
C ILE A 192 -11.80 -4.69 7.12
N ALA A 193 -11.99 -4.70 8.43
CA ALA A 193 -12.34 -5.88 9.20
C ALA A 193 -13.84 -6.15 9.09
N ILE A 194 -14.18 -7.38 8.72
CA ILE A 194 -15.54 -7.85 8.52
C ILE A 194 -15.77 -9.08 9.39
N VAL A 195 -16.84 -9.07 10.16
CA VAL A 195 -17.31 -10.25 10.90
C VAL A 195 -17.82 -11.28 9.88
N GLU A 196 -17.33 -12.51 9.96
CA GLU A 196 -17.64 -13.58 9.00
C GLU A 196 -19.14 -13.93 8.99
N ILE A 197 -19.79 -13.80 7.83
CA ILE A 197 -21.20 -14.19 7.61
C ILE A 197 -21.27 -15.19 6.45
N GLY A 198 -20.68 -16.38 6.63
CA GLY A 198 -20.79 -17.50 5.68
C GLY A 198 -20.45 -17.11 4.23
N ASP A 199 -21.31 -17.49 3.27
CA ASP A 199 -21.08 -17.29 1.82
C ASP A 199 -20.92 -15.81 1.41
N GLN A 200 -21.40 -14.86 2.22
CA GLN A 200 -21.28 -13.43 1.94
C GLN A 200 -19.82 -12.95 2.04
N PHE A 201 -18.98 -13.63 2.83
CA PHE A 201 -17.55 -13.32 2.93
C PHE A 201 -16.81 -13.56 1.60
N ILE A 202 -17.10 -14.68 0.93
CA ILE A 202 -16.50 -14.99 -0.38
C ILE A 202 -16.92 -13.94 -1.43
N VAL A 203 -18.17 -13.49 -1.39
CA VAL A 203 -18.65 -12.40 -2.25
C VAL A 203 -17.92 -11.09 -1.94
N ALA A 204 -17.75 -10.77 -0.65
CA ALA A 204 -17.01 -9.60 -0.16
C ALA A 204 -15.56 -9.58 -0.66
N GLN A 205 -14.88 -10.73 -0.62
CA GLN A 205 -13.53 -10.89 -1.13
C GLN A 205 -13.46 -10.71 -2.66
N ASN A 206 -14.35 -11.35 -3.40
CA ASN A 206 -14.36 -11.28 -4.87
C ASN A 206 -14.59 -9.85 -5.38
N VAL A 207 -15.46 -9.09 -4.72
CA VAL A 207 -15.71 -7.68 -5.08
C VAL A 207 -14.48 -6.83 -4.78
N SER A 208 -13.80 -7.04 -3.64
CA SER A 208 -12.54 -6.34 -3.34
C SER A 208 -11.47 -6.62 -4.40
N ILE A 209 -11.31 -7.88 -4.81
CA ILE A 209 -10.39 -8.26 -5.88
C ILE A 209 -10.74 -7.53 -7.19
N ALA A 210 -12.02 -7.56 -7.58
CA ALA A 210 -12.49 -6.91 -8.80
C ALA A 210 -12.21 -5.39 -8.79
N ILE A 211 -12.49 -4.71 -7.67
CA ILE A 211 -12.20 -3.29 -7.50
C ILE A 211 -10.70 -3.03 -7.67
N ASN A 212 -9.84 -3.78 -6.97
CA ASN A 212 -8.38 -3.58 -7.06
C ASN A 212 -7.86 -3.80 -8.49
N ILE A 213 -8.37 -4.81 -9.22
CA ILE A 213 -8.04 -5.07 -10.62
C ILE A 213 -8.45 -3.90 -11.51
N ILE A 214 -9.67 -3.38 -11.36
CA ILE A 214 -10.17 -2.24 -12.14
C ILE A 214 -9.24 -1.04 -11.96
N PHE A 215 -8.84 -0.73 -10.72
CA PHE A 215 -7.95 0.42 -10.46
C PHE A 215 -6.54 0.23 -11.01
N VAL A 216 -6.00 -1.00 -10.99
CA VAL A 216 -4.73 -1.30 -11.66
C VAL A 216 -4.85 -1.09 -13.17
N LEU A 217 -5.92 -1.59 -13.79
CA LEU A 217 -6.16 -1.42 -15.22
C LEU A 217 -6.30 0.06 -15.61
N VAL A 218 -7.06 0.84 -14.85
CA VAL A 218 -7.18 2.29 -15.05
C VAL A 218 -5.80 2.95 -14.95
N SER A 219 -4.99 2.57 -13.96
CA SER A 219 -3.64 3.13 -13.78
C SER A 219 -2.70 2.78 -14.94
N ILE A 220 -2.79 1.56 -15.48
CA ILE A 220 -2.03 1.12 -16.66
C ILE A 220 -2.49 1.88 -17.91
N ILE A 221 -3.79 2.10 -18.10
CA ILE A 221 -4.34 2.83 -19.25
C ILE A 221 -3.94 4.31 -19.21
N LEU A 222 -3.89 4.91 -18.02
CA LEU A 222 -3.50 6.32 -17.84
C LEU A 222 -1.97 6.54 -17.94
N TYR A 223 -1.17 5.50 -17.74
CA TYR A 223 0.29 5.59 -17.74
C TYR A 223 0.89 6.13 -19.06
N PRO A 224 0.49 5.67 -20.27
CA PRO A 224 0.93 6.27 -21.53
C PRO A 224 0.62 7.77 -21.66
N THR A 225 -0.53 8.20 -21.13
CA THR A 225 -0.91 9.62 -21.12
C THR A 225 0.02 10.42 -20.21
N ALA A 226 0.37 9.89 -19.04
CA ALA A 226 1.33 10.49 -18.13
C ALA A 226 2.72 10.66 -18.78
N ILE A 227 3.17 9.70 -19.60
CA ILE A 227 4.43 9.80 -20.34
C ILE A 227 4.38 10.92 -21.40
N ARG A 228 3.26 11.10 -22.09
CA ARG A 228 3.15 12.08 -23.20
C ARG A 228 3.14 13.54 -22.76
N ILE A 229 2.71 13.82 -21.54
CA ILE A 229 2.64 15.19 -20.98
C ILE A 229 4.06 15.75 -20.69
N LYS A 230 5.11 14.92 -20.79
CA LYS A 230 6.53 15.22 -20.47
C LYS A 230 7.31 16.10 -21.45
N LYS A 231 6.70 16.87 -22.35
CA LYS A 231 7.51 17.59 -23.37
C LYS A 231 8.57 18.54 -22.80
N ASP A 232 8.50 18.93 -21.51
CA ASP A 232 9.42 19.87 -20.85
C ASP A 232 9.93 19.40 -19.46
N TRP A 233 10.17 18.10 -19.23
CA TRP A 233 10.83 17.63 -17.99
C TRP A 233 12.37 17.81 -18.02
#